data_AF-A0A7Y7D7X3-F1
#
_entry.id   AF-A0A7Y7D7X3-F1
#
_cell.length_a   1.000
_cell.length_b   1.000
_cell.length_c   1.000
_cell.angle_alpha   90.00
_cell.angle_beta   90.00
_cell.angle_gamma   90.00
#
_symmetry.space_group_name_H-M   'P 1'
#
loop_
_entity.id
_entity.type
_entity.pdbx_description
1 polymer ?
#
loop_
_entity_poly.entity_id
_entity_poly.type
_entity_poly.pdbx_seq_one_letter_code
_entity_poly.pdbx_strand_id
1 'polypeptide(L)'
;MNSKEFIPSFKQSMKADEKTRPYLFFHIPKSAGMSVVSGIASCYEQVESNLSYQAWYGRADDPKSQENQIVINAVKQYIQRHGENSVGGLVASHSPTSVLNEAGIEFKMITVLRGTVDRVLSAFNYDCMRKSIRPSTQAFQDFIHKPQYQNVSVKTLLGVSTIEGGEADIAATLVKDYFYAYCFIDDLNLMISSILSIEGLPNLQLGKENKTIDTFRYQASPEEIEQVKELNLEDQRLIDLLGYGSMKLPRFSTEFGMSENVVIVSGRQTSEKYGYHSRIQKLSIYQKEQPTLT
;
A
#
# COMPACT_ATOMS: atom_id res chain seq x y z
N MET A 1 -1.75 22.70 10.50
CA MET A 1 -3.01 22.18 9.94
C MET A 1 -2.79 20.76 9.45
N ASN A 2 -3.63 19.81 9.85
CA ASN A 2 -3.56 18.45 9.31
C ASN A 2 -4.17 18.49 7.90
N SER A 3 -3.31 18.54 6.87
CA SER A 3 -3.79 18.43 5.49
C SER A 3 -4.43 17.06 5.34
N LYS A 4 -5.75 17.02 5.12
CA LYS A 4 -6.45 15.81 4.75
C LYS A 4 -6.44 15.72 3.22
N GLU A 5 -6.28 14.53 2.66
CA GLU A 5 -6.27 14.29 1.22
C GLU A 5 -7.56 13.59 0.78
N PHE A 6 -8.27 14.19 -0.18
CA PHE A 6 -9.49 13.61 -0.77
C PHE A 6 -9.09 12.77 -1.99
N ILE A 7 -9.54 11.52 -2.02
CA ILE A 7 -9.29 10.57 -3.08
C ILE A 7 -10.66 10.18 -3.66
N PRO A 8 -10.97 10.58 -4.91
CA PRO A 8 -12.26 10.32 -5.51
C PRO A 8 -12.41 8.84 -5.86
N SER A 9 -13.65 8.35 -5.82
CA SER A 9 -14.05 7.07 -6.39
C SER A 9 -15.20 7.33 -7.36
N PHE A 10 -15.10 6.78 -8.56
CA PHE A 10 -16.09 6.96 -9.62
C PHE A 10 -16.95 5.71 -9.75
N LYS A 11 -18.24 5.90 -9.94
CA LYS A 11 -19.16 4.79 -10.19
C LYS A 11 -18.75 4.13 -11.50
N GLN A 12 -18.82 2.80 -11.56
CA GLN A 12 -18.59 2.07 -12.79
C GLN A 12 -19.56 0.91 -12.92
N SER A 13 -20.19 0.81 -14.09
CA SER A 13 -20.84 -0.41 -14.55
C SER A 13 -19.73 -1.39 -14.93
N MET A 14 -19.21 -2.13 -13.96
CA MET A 14 -18.23 -3.16 -14.25
C MET A 14 -18.90 -4.39 -14.86
N LYS A 15 -18.19 -5.03 -15.77
CA LYS A 15 -18.48 -6.42 -16.12
C LYS A 15 -18.22 -7.30 -14.90
N ALA A 16 -19.05 -8.32 -14.71
CA ALA A 16 -19.03 -9.15 -13.52
C ALA A 16 -17.71 -9.92 -13.34
N ASP A 17 -16.93 -10.13 -14.40
CA ASP A 17 -15.65 -10.84 -14.44
C ASP A 17 -14.47 -10.04 -13.87
N GLU A 18 -14.50 -8.70 -13.93
CA GLU A 18 -13.41 -7.85 -13.43
C GLU A 18 -13.51 -7.54 -11.91
N LYS A 19 -14.67 -7.76 -11.27
CA LYS A 19 -14.94 -7.48 -9.83
C LYS A 19 -14.49 -8.57 -8.85
N THR A 20 -13.84 -9.61 -9.34
CA THR A 20 -14.03 -10.95 -8.79
C THR A 20 -12.98 -11.43 -7.81
N ARG A 21 -11.79 -10.82 -7.79
CA ARG A 21 -10.62 -11.38 -7.11
C ARG A 21 -10.10 -10.47 -6.00
N PRO A 22 -9.64 -11.05 -4.88
CA PRO A 22 -8.99 -10.28 -3.83
C PRO A 22 -7.67 -9.68 -4.33
N TYR A 23 -7.29 -8.55 -3.74
CA TYR A 23 -5.99 -7.94 -3.96
C TYR A 23 -4.96 -8.56 -3.02
N LEU A 24 -3.77 -8.82 -3.56
CA LEU A 24 -2.58 -9.07 -2.76
C LEU A 24 -1.64 -7.88 -2.92
N PHE A 25 -1.53 -7.08 -1.87
CA PHE A 25 -0.60 -5.98 -1.80
C PHE A 25 0.77 -6.48 -1.33
N PHE A 26 1.70 -6.49 -2.28
CA PHE A 26 3.14 -6.68 -2.03
C PHE A 26 3.64 -5.42 -1.32
N HIS A 27 3.55 -5.43 0.00
CA HIS A 27 3.85 -4.30 0.83
C HIS A 27 5.37 -4.18 0.96
N ILE A 28 5.99 -3.30 0.18
CA ILE A 28 7.41 -2.97 0.36
C ILE A 28 7.52 -2.06 1.60
N PRO A 29 8.37 -2.39 2.60
CA PRO A 29 8.55 -1.53 3.75
C PRO A 29 8.94 -0.09 3.36
N LYS A 30 8.19 0.88 3.91
CA LYS A 30 8.40 2.34 3.75
C LYS A 30 8.06 2.91 2.36
N SER A 31 7.21 2.23 1.59
CA SER A 31 6.59 2.76 0.37
C SER A 31 5.11 3.14 0.57
N ALA A 32 4.80 3.79 1.69
CA ALA A 32 3.44 4.25 2.02
C ALA A 32 2.36 3.15 2.12
N GLY A 33 2.74 1.90 2.40
CA GLY A 33 1.78 0.80 2.50
C GLY A 33 0.70 0.96 3.57
N MET A 34 0.95 1.74 4.63
CA MET A 34 -0.11 2.08 5.60
C MET A 34 -1.25 2.87 4.98
N SER A 35 -0.97 3.78 4.04
CA SER A 35 -2.00 4.57 3.35
C SER A 35 -2.84 3.71 2.41
N VAL A 36 -2.20 2.74 1.72
CA VAL A 36 -2.90 1.73 0.90
C VAL A 36 -3.83 0.91 1.77
N VAL A 37 -3.28 0.32 2.85
CA VAL A 37 -4.02 -0.58 3.73
C VAL A 37 -5.14 0.18 4.42
N SER A 38 -4.86 1.30 5.11
CA SER A 38 -5.90 2.03 5.83
C SER A 38 -6.97 2.59 4.88
N GLY A 39 -6.58 3.09 3.72
CA GLY A 39 -7.50 3.66 2.75
C GLY A 39 -8.44 2.64 2.15
N ILE A 40 -7.90 1.57 1.56
CA ILE A 40 -8.69 0.55 0.87
C ILE A 40 -9.45 -0.32 1.88
N ALA A 41 -8.79 -0.77 2.96
CA ALA A 41 -9.43 -1.63 3.95
C ALA A 41 -10.59 -0.92 4.68
N SER A 42 -10.44 0.37 5.03
CA SER A 42 -11.51 1.13 5.66
C SER A 42 -12.72 1.28 4.74
N CYS A 43 -12.50 1.41 3.43
CA CYS A 43 -13.61 1.42 2.47
C CYS A 43 -14.34 0.07 2.47
N TYR A 44 -13.62 -1.05 2.43
CA TYR A 44 -14.23 -2.37 2.50
C TYR A 44 -15.03 -2.61 3.78
N GLU A 45 -14.49 -2.27 4.95
CA GLU A 45 -15.16 -2.42 6.26
C GLU A 45 -16.47 -1.60 6.34
N GLN A 46 -16.45 -0.37 5.82
CA GLN A 46 -17.63 0.50 5.84
C GLN A 46 -18.70 0.04 4.84
N VAL A 47 -18.32 -0.54 3.72
CA VAL A 47 -19.27 -1.10 2.75
C VAL A 47 -19.85 -2.42 3.27
N GLU A 48 -19.07 -3.24 3.97
CA GLU A 48 -19.56 -4.47 4.60
C GLU A 48 -20.65 -4.18 5.64
N SER A 49 -20.40 -3.21 6.52
CA SER A 49 -21.34 -2.84 7.58
C SER A 49 -22.62 -2.17 7.10
N ASN A 50 -22.62 -1.54 5.91
CA ASN A 50 -23.74 -0.69 5.47
C ASN A 50 -24.46 -1.15 4.19
N LEU A 51 -23.82 -1.93 3.32
CA LEU A 51 -24.30 -2.16 1.95
C LEU A 51 -24.49 -3.64 1.59
N SER A 52 -24.45 -4.55 2.57
CA SER A 52 -24.49 -6.01 2.33
C SER A 52 -23.44 -6.48 1.32
N TYR A 53 -22.40 -5.68 1.14
CA TYR A 53 -21.22 -6.09 0.39
C TYR A 53 -20.35 -6.90 1.32
N GLN A 54 -19.55 -7.75 0.74
CA GLN A 54 -18.96 -8.83 1.47
C GLN A 54 -17.46 -8.73 1.22
N ALA A 55 -16.77 -8.07 2.16
CA ALA A 55 -15.38 -7.68 1.98
C ALA A 55 -14.50 -8.13 3.12
N TRP A 56 -13.23 -8.37 2.81
CA TRP A 56 -12.26 -8.84 3.80
C TRP A 56 -10.94 -8.06 3.71
N TYR A 57 -10.30 -7.81 4.85
CA TYR A 57 -8.95 -7.27 4.89
C TYR A 57 -8.09 -7.95 5.95
N GLY A 58 -6.79 -7.99 5.73
CA GLY A 58 -5.85 -8.51 6.73
C GLY A 58 -4.39 -8.46 6.28
N ARG A 59 -3.51 -8.86 7.19
CA ARG A 59 -2.06 -8.81 7.00
C ARG A 59 -1.42 -10.16 7.29
N ALA A 60 -0.50 -10.56 6.41
CA ALA A 60 -0.02 -11.93 6.27
C ALA A 60 1.50 -11.95 6.05
N ASP A 61 2.30 -11.69 7.09
CA ASP A 61 3.76 -11.50 6.94
C ASP A 61 4.61 -12.74 7.22
N ASP A 62 4.14 -13.66 8.07
CA ASP A 62 4.87 -14.86 8.44
C ASP A 62 4.05 -16.11 8.06
N PRO A 63 4.52 -16.94 7.11
CA PRO A 63 3.83 -18.17 6.70
C PRO A 63 3.48 -19.11 7.86
N LYS A 64 4.34 -19.13 8.89
CA LYS A 64 4.20 -20.04 10.03
C LYS A 64 3.34 -19.47 11.14
N SER A 65 2.95 -18.19 11.09
CA SER A 65 2.17 -17.60 12.16
C SER A 65 0.71 -18.03 12.09
N GLN A 66 0.09 -18.16 13.26
CA GLN A 66 -1.32 -18.51 13.37
C GLN A 66 -2.21 -17.43 12.72
N GLU A 67 -1.82 -16.16 12.80
CA GLU A 67 -2.53 -15.05 12.19
C GLU A 67 -2.57 -15.17 10.67
N ASN A 68 -1.45 -15.55 10.04
CA ASN A 68 -1.43 -15.76 8.59
C ASN A 68 -2.36 -16.89 8.16
N GLN A 69 -2.36 -18.00 8.90
CA GLN A 69 -3.28 -19.12 8.61
C GLN A 69 -4.73 -18.71 8.81
N ILE A 70 -5.05 -17.88 9.80
CA ILE A 70 -6.41 -17.33 9.99
C ILE A 70 -6.81 -16.48 8.78
N VAL A 71 -5.94 -15.59 8.34
CA VAL A 71 -6.14 -14.72 7.17
C VAL A 71 -6.40 -15.56 5.92
N ILE A 72 -5.51 -16.49 5.58
CA ILE A 72 -5.59 -17.29 4.37
C ILE A 72 -6.83 -18.19 4.39
N ASN A 73 -7.09 -18.84 5.53
CA ASN A 73 -8.28 -19.70 5.67
C ASN A 73 -9.57 -18.89 5.60
N ALA A 74 -9.60 -17.66 6.14
CA ALA A 74 -10.75 -16.78 6.00
C ALA A 74 -11.02 -16.48 4.52
N VAL A 75 -10.00 -16.10 3.75
CA VAL A 75 -10.15 -15.83 2.30
C VAL A 75 -10.63 -17.09 1.55
N LYS A 76 -10.04 -18.26 1.82
CA LYS A 76 -10.44 -19.54 1.20
C LYS A 76 -11.89 -19.90 1.50
N GLN A 77 -12.27 -19.85 2.78
CA GLN A 77 -13.65 -20.16 3.20
C GLN A 77 -14.64 -19.19 2.57
N TYR A 78 -14.22 -17.94 2.39
CA TYR A 78 -15.04 -16.91 1.78
C TYR A 78 -15.32 -17.20 0.30
N ILE A 79 -14.26 -17.47 -0.46
CA ILE A 79 -14.34 -17.87 -1.86
C ILE A 79 -15.18 -19.14 -2.00
N GLN A 80 -15.03 -20.11 -1.10
CA GLN A 80 -15.83 -21.34 -1.12
C GLN A 80 -17.33 -21.07 -0.92
N ARG A 81 -17.71 -20.10 -0.08
CA ARG A 81 -19.12 -19.77 0.21
C ARG A 81 -19.78 -18.93 -0.88
N HIS A 82 -19.03 -18.01 -1.47
CA HIS A 82 -19.59 -16.98 -2.35
C HIS A 82 -19.21 -17.17 -3.82
N GLY A 83 -18.37 -18.16 -4.12
CA GLY A 83 -17.75 -18.38 -5.42
C GLY A 83 -16.54 -17.46 -5.62
N GLU A 84 -15.64 -17.90 -6.51
CA GLU A 84 -14.42 -17.16 -6.89
C GLU A 84 -14.71 -15.79 -7.51
N ASN A 85 -15.97 -15.48 -7.84
CA ASN A 85 -16.38 -14.28 -8.57
C ASN A 85 -17.14 -13.24 -7.73
N SER A 86 -17.14 -13.36 -6.42
CA SER A 86 -17.98 -12.50 -5.55
C SER A 86 -17.21 -11.82 -4.42
N VAL A 87 -15.88 -11.85 -4.44
CA VAL A 87 -15.05 -11.50 -3.28
C VAL A 87 -14.18 -10.29 -3.55
N GLY A 88 -14.59 -9.14 -3.00
CA GLY A 88 -13.71 -7.99 -2.83
C GLY A 88 -12.87 -8.14 -1.55
N GLY A 89 -11.59 -7.77 -1.59
CA GLY A 89 -10.78 -7.79 -0.38
C GLY A 89 -9.32 -7.43 -0.61
N LEU A 90 -8.58 -7.24 0.48
CA LEU A 90 -7.18 -6.85 0.46
C LEU A 90 -6.36 -7.64 1.49
N VAL A 91 -5.42 -8.46 1.02
CA VAL A 91 -4.34 -9.02 1.84
C VAL A 91 -3.09 -8.16 1.65
N ALA A 92 -2.47 -7.70 2.73
CA ALA A 92 -1.17 -7.05 2.67
C ALA A 92 -0.07 -7.95 3.25
N SER A 93 1.10 -7.98 2.62
CA SER A 93 2.18 -8.86 3.06
C SER A 93 3.56 -8.31 2.73
N HIS A 94 4.49 -8.43 3.67
CA HIS A 94 5.94 -8.31 3.45
C HIS A 94 6.59 -9.60 2.92
N SER A 95 5.85 -10.72 2.91
CA SER A 95 6.25 -12.03 2.38
C SER A 95 5.21 -12.54 1.37
N PRO A 96 4.89 -11.76 0.32
CA PRO A 96 3.70 -12.03 -0.51
C PRO A 96 3.78 -13.34 -1.30
N THR A 97 4.98 -13.82 -1.64
CA THR A 97 5.17 -15.11 -2.32
C THR A 97 4.74 -16.29 -1.46
N SER A 98 4.90 -16.24 -0.14
CA SER A 98 4.41 -17.30 0.74
C SER A 98 2.89 -17.31 0.79
N VAL A 99 2.25 -16.13 0.77
CA VAL A 99 0.80 -16.00 0.68
C VAL A 99 0.27 -16.62 -0.62
N LEU A 100 0.90 -16.32 -1.76
CA LEU A 100 0.52 -16.93 -3.05
C LEU A 100 0.60 -18.45 -3.01
N ASN A 101 1.72 -18.99 -2.50
CA ASN A 101 1.95 -20.43 -2.45
C ASN A 101 0.96 -21.16 -1.53
N GLU A 102 0.61 -20.56 -0.40
CA GLU A 102 -0.28 -21.19 0.58
C GLU A 102 -1.76 -21.03 0.25
N ALA A 103 -2.14 -19.87 -0.30
CA ALA A 103 -3.53 -19.54 -0.51
C ALA A 103 -4.16 -20.36 -1.65
N GLY A 104 -3.39 -20.76 -2.66
CA GLY A 104 -3.91 -21.58 -3.78
C GLY A 104 -5.06 -20.93 -4.53
N ILE A 105 -5.12 -19.59 -4.53
CA ILE A 105 -6.12 -18.77 -5.21
C ILE A 105 -5.41 -17.68 -6.00
N GLU A 106 -6.06 -17.18 -7.04
CA GLU A 106 -5.54 -16.07 -7.84
C GLU A 106 -5.83 -14.72 -7.18
N PHE A 107 -4.80 -13.87 -7.11
CA PHE A 107 -4.91 -12.51 -6.60
C PHE A 107 -4.67 -11.46 -7.69
N LYS A 108 -5.31 -10.31 -7.55
CA LYS A 108 -4.87 -9.07 -8.22
C LYS A 108 -3.64 -8.54 -7.46
N MET A 109 -2.45 -8.82 -7.98
CA MET A 109 -1.20 -8.37 -7.34
C MET A 109 -1.02 -6.87 -7.54
N ILE A 110 -0.79 -6.15 -6.45
CA ILE A 110 -0.51 -4.72 -6.46
C ILE A 110 0.72 -4.37 -5.64
N THR A 111 1.44 -3.29 -6.00
CA THR A 111 2.52 -2.75 -5.16
C THR A 111 2.68 -1.24 -5.33
N VAL A 112 3.38 -0.63 -4.39
CA VAL A 112 3.79 0.77 -4.43
C VAL A 112 5.29 0.82 -4.23
N LEU A 113 5.94 1.54 -5.13
CA LEU A 113 7.39 1.73 -5.14
C LEU A 113 7.73 3.12 -4.63
N ARG A 114 8.96 3.26 -4.14
CA ARG A 114 9.53 4.53 -3.69
C ARG A 114 10.98 4.57 -4.14
N GLY A 115 11.48 5.76 -4.45
CA GLY A 115 12.89 5.94 -4.76
C GLY A 115 13.79 5.31 -3.69
N THR A 116 14.86 4.64 -4.12
CA THR A 116 15.73 3.83 -3.27
C THR A 116 16.25 4.60 -2.06
N VAL A 117 16.80 5.80 -2.31
CA VAL A 117 17.34 6.68 -1.26
C VAL A 117 16.25 7.10 -0.27
N ASP A 118 15.10 7.56 -0.76
CA ASP A 118 13.99 7.99 0.09
C ASP A 118 13.41 6.87 0.94
N ARG A 119 13.36 5.65 0.38
CA ARG A 119 12.94 4.44 1.12
C ARG A 119 13.90 4.15 2.27
N VAL A 120 15.21 4.15 2.01
CA VAL A 120 16.25 3.89 3.02
C VAL A 120 16.23 4.96 4.11
N LEU A 121 16.21 6.25 3.75
CA LEU A 121 16.11 7.35 4.71
C LEU A 121 14.83 7.25 5.56
N SER A 122 13.70 6.92 4.94
CA SER A 122 12.45 6.73 5.66
C SER A 122 12.48 5.53 6.60
N ALA A 123 13.23 4.48 6.27
CA ALA A 123 13.42 3.33 7.15
C ALA A 123 14.31 3.68 8.34
N PHE A 124 15.43 4.36 8.10
CA PHE A 124 16.33 4.83 9.15
C PHE A 124 15.65 5.78 10.13
N ASN A 125 14.99 6.83 9.62
CA ASN A 125 14.28 7.80 10.45
C ASN A 125 13.19 7.13 11.31
N TYR A 126 12.52 6.11 10.76
CA TYR A 126 11.54 5.33 11.50
C TYR A 126 12.18 4.47 12.60
N ASP A 127 13.32 3.82 12.32
CA ASP A 127 14.06 3.03 13.31
C ASP A 127 14.54 3.91 14.47
N CYS A 128 15.12 5.08 14.17
CA CYS A 128 15.49 6.09 15.15
C CYS A 128 14.30 6.51 16.02
N MET A 129 13.16 6.85 15.39
CA MET A 129 11.94 7.24 16.09
C MET A 129 11.39 6.11 16.99
N ARG A 130 11.40 4.86 16.52
CA ARG A 130 10.94 3.69 17.30
C ARG A 130 11.81 3.41 18.51
N LYS A 131 13.11 3.70 18.40
CA LYS A 131 14.09 3.55 19.48
C LYS A 131 14.23 4.80 20.35
N SER A 132 13.54 5.90 20.00
CA SER A 132 13.70 7.21 20.63
C SER A 132 15.16 7.71 20.63
N ILE A 133 15.91 7.40 19.57
CA ILE A 133 17.31 7.82 19.40
C ILE A 133 17.38 8.92 18.35
N ARG A 134 18.16 9.97 18.62
CA ARG A 134 18.40 11.05 17.65
C ARG A 134 19.25 10.52 16.48
N PRO A 135 18.87 10.79 15.22
CA PRO A 135 19.68 10.39 14.08
C PRO A 135 21.06 11.05 14.10
N SER A 136 22.08 10.31 13.68
CA SER A 136 23.46 10.78 13.52
C SER A 136 24.11 10.10 12.31
N THR A 137 25.18 10.69 11.78
CA THR A 137 25.96 10.13 10.67
C THR A 137 26.45 8.73 10.99
N GLN A 138 27.07 8.51 12.16
CA GLN A 138 27.54 7.17 12.55
C GLN A 138 26.38 6.15 12.59
N ALA A 139 25.25 6.52 13.18
CA ALA A 139 24.09 5.62 13.24
C ALA A 139 23.52 5.32 11.85
N PHE A 140 23.55 6.28 10.92
CA PHE A 140 23.12 6.08 9.54
C PHE A 140 24.07 5.13 8.79
N GLN A 141 25.39 5.34 8.95
CA GLN A 141 26.42 4.47 8.39
C GLN A 141 26.26 3.03 8.90
N ASP A 142 26.09 2.84 10.21
CA ASP A 142 25.84 1.53 10.79
C ASP A 142 24.51 0.91 10.28
N PHE A 143 23.52 1.74 9.94
CA PHE A 143 22.23 1.30 9.44
C PHE A 143 22.31 0.79 7.99
N ILE A 144 22.91 1.55 7.07
CA ILE A 144 22.93 1.21 5.65
C ILE A 144 23.79 -0.02 5.32
N HIS A 145 24.78 -0.32 6.17
CA HIS A 145 25.64 -1.50 6.03
C HIS A 145 25.00 -2.80 6.54
N LYS A 146 23.81 -2.76 7.13
CA LYS A 146 23.09 -3.96 7.58
C LYS A 146 22.40 -4.64 6.39
N PRO A 147 22.70 -5.92 6.09
CA PRO A 147 22.17 -6.61 4.91
C PRO A 147 20.65 -6.63 4.78
N GLN A 148 19.91 -6.62 5.89
CA GLN A 148 18.44 -6.62 5.88
C GLN A 148 17.83 -5.29 5.39
N TYR A 149 18.59 -4.20 5.34
CA TYR A 149 18.11 -2.91 4.83
C TYR A 149 18.53 -2.62 3.38
N GLN A 150 19.31 -3.53 2.79
CA GLN A 150 19.81 -3.47 1.42
C GLN A 150 18.90 -4.23 0.46
N ASN A 151 18.63 -3.65 -0.72
CA ASN A 151 17.84 -4.24 -1.81
C ASN A 151 16.46 -4.77 -1.37
N VAL A 152 15.80 -4.04 -0.47
CA VAL A 152 14.57 -4.50 0.19
C VAL A 152 13.41 -4.64 -0.81
N SER A 153 13.35 -3.76 -1.82
CA SER A 153 12.26 -3.76 -2.79
C SER A 153 12.32 -5.03 -3.64
N VAL A 154 13.50 -5.33 -4.20
CA VAL A 154 13.74 -6.56 -5.00
C VAL A 154 13.52 -7.81 -4.14
N LYS A 155 14.09 -7.86 -2.92
CA LYS A 155 13.89 -8.97 -1.97
C LYS A 155 12.42 -9.25 -1.68
N THR A 156 11.63 -8.19 -1.45
CA THR A 156 10.20 -8.32 -1.16
C THR A 156 9.43 -8.85 -2.38
N LEU A 157 9.72 -8.32 -3.58
CA LEU A 157 9.04 -8.71 -4.81
C LEU A 157 9.30 -10.18 -5.18
N LEU A 158 10.53 -10.65 -4.97
CA LEU A 158 10.93 -12.02 -5.30
C LEU A 158 10.75 -13.00 -4.13
N GLY A 159 10.50 -12.50 -2.92
CA GLY A 159 10.38 -13.34 -1.72
C GLY A 159 11.69 -14.00 -1.32
N VAL A 160 12.82 -13.31 -1.51
CA VAL A 160 14.18 -13.81 -1.19
C VAL A 160 14.82 -12.98 -0.08
N SER A 161 15.71 -13.60 0.70
CA SER A 161 16.42 -12.93 1.80
C SER A 161 17.77 -12.33 1.37
N THR A 162 18.33 -12.84 0.29
CA THR A 162 19.66 -12.50 -0.25
C THR A 162 19.55 -12.20 -1.75
N ILE A 163 20.54 -11.47 -2.27
CA ILE A 163 20.60 -10.97 -3.64
C ILE A 163 22.04 -11.20 -4.12
N GLU A 164 22.20 -11.86 -5.26
CA GLU A 164 23.48 -12.28 -5.82
C GLU A 164 23.87 -11.48 -7.09
N GLY A 165 22.92 -10.74 -7.67
CA GLY A 165 23.09 -9.85 -8.82
C GLY A 165 22.18 -10.22 -10.00
N GLY A 166 21.58 -9.20 -10.64
CA GLY A 166 20.69 -9.37 -11.80
C GLY A 166 19.23 -9.68 -11.47
N GLU A 167 18.87 -9.80 -10.19
CA GLU A 167 17.50 -10.00 -9.75
C GLU A 167 16.59 -8.81 -10.04
N ALA A 168 17.13 -7.60 -10.20
CA ALA A 168 16.34 -6.42 -10.57
C ALA A 168 15.58 -6.62 -11.89
N ASP A 169 16.19 -7.27 -12.88
CA ASP A 169 15.57 -7.53 -14.19
C ASP A 169 14.40 -8.52 -14.07
N ILE A 170 14.56 -9.54 -13.21
CA ILE A 170 13.51 -10.52 -12.90
C ILE A 170 12.35 -9.82 -12.18
N ALA A 171 12.66 -9.01 -11.15
CA ALA A 171 11.67 -8.26 -10.39
C ALA A 171 10.92 -7.24 -11.28
N ALA A 172 11.63 -6.54 -12.17
CA ALA A 172 11.02 -5.60 -13.11
C ALA A 172 10.06 -6.31 -14.08
N THR A 173 10.46 -7.48 -14.61
CA THR A 173 9.62 -8.30 -15.48
C THR A 173 8.38 -8.79 -14.74
N LEU A 174 8.56 -9.30 -13.51
CA LEU A 174 7.46 -9.72 -12.64
C LEU A 174 6.43 -8.58 -12.45
N VAL A 175 6.91 -7.38 -12.11
CA VAL A 175 6.06 -6.21 -11.90
C VAL A 175 5.35 -5.77 -13.19
N LYS A 176 6.04 -5.68 -14.32
CA LYS A 176 5.42 -5.21 -15.58
C LYS A 176 4.37 -6.20 -16.09
N ASP A 177 4.71 -7.48 -16.09
CA ASP A 177 3.93 -8.48 -16.82
C ASP A 177 2.81 -9.06 -15.96
N TYR A 178 3.07 -9.30 -14.67
CA TYR A 178 2.14 -10.07 -13.82
C TYR A 178 1.36 -9.22 -12.82
N PHE A 179 1.84 -8.03 -12.44
CA PHE A 179 1.07 -7.21 -11.51
C PHE A 179 -0.17 -6.64 -12.18
N TYR A 180 -1.29 -6.68 -11.47
CA TYR A 180 -2.51 -6.02 -11.88
C TYR A 180 -2.32 -4.50 -11.87
N ALA A 181 -1.68 -3.97 -10.83
CA ALA A 181 -1.32 -2.57 -10.74
C ALA A 181 0.01 -2.34 -10.02
N TYR A 182 0.74 -1.31 -10.42
CA TYR A 182 1.86 -0.77 -9.65
C TYR A 182 1.99 0.73 -9.91
N CYS A 183 2.50 1.45 -8.92
CA CYS A 183 2.79 2.87 -9.06
C CYS A 183 3.97 3.29 -8.17
N PHE A 184 4.44 4.52 -8.38
CA PHE A 184 5.32 5.19 -7.42
C PHE A 184 4.50 5.93 -6.37
N ILE A 185 5.14 6.30 -5.26
CA ILE A 185 4.48 6.97 -4.13
C ILE A 185 3.78 8.28 -4.53
N ASP A 186 4.28 8.99 -5.54
CA ASP A 186 3.69 10.24 -6.03
C ASP A 186 2.33 10.00 -6.72
N ASP A 187 2.13 8.80 -7.28
CA ASP A 187 0.91 8.38 -7.97
C ASP A 187 -0.02 7.52 -7.08
N LEU A 188 0.32 7.38 -5.79
CA LEU A 188 -0.41 6.53 -4.84
C LEU A 188 -1.91 6.83 -4.81
N ASN A 189 -2.27 8.11 -4.74
CA ASN A 189 -3.67 8.53 -4.66
C ASN A 189 -4.45 8.15 -5.93
N LEU A 190 -3.77 8.16 -7.10
CA LEU A 190 -4.38 7.73 -8.36
C LEU A 190 -4.57 6.22 -8.40
N MET A 191 -3.61 5.43 -7.89
CA MET A 191 -3.78 3.98 -7.76
C MET A 191 -4.94 3.63 -6.81
N ILE A 192 -5.01 4.28 -5.64
CA ILE A 192 -6.12 4.08 -4.69
C ILE A 192 -7.44 4.46 -5.36
N SER A 193 -7.54 5.64 -5.99
CA SER A 193 -8.74 6.07 -6.72
C SER A 193 -9.18 5.06 -7.78
N SER A 194 -8.24 4.49 -8.53
CA SER A 194 -8.50 3.48 -9.55
C SER A 194 -9.10 2.21 -8.94
N ILE A 195 -8.51 1.71 -7.85
CA ILE A 195 -9.00 0.51 -7.16
C ILE A 195 -10.39 0.78 -6.56
N LEU A 196 -10.58 1.92 -5.88
CA LEU A 196 -11.88 2.26 -5.30
C LEU A 196 -12.97 2.34 -6.36
N SER A 197 -12.67 2.93 -7.53
CA SER A 197 -13.65 3.11 -8.62
C SER A 197 -14.07 1.78 -9.23
N ILE A 198 -13.09 0.92 -9.52
CA ILE A 198 -13.33 -0.43 -10.04
C ILE A 198 -14.16 -1.23 -9.05
N GLU A 199 -13.76 -1.28 -7.79
CA GLU A 199 -14.45 -2.06 -6.78
C GLU A 199 -15.79 -1.43 -6.36
N GLY A 200 -16.18 -0.27 -6.92
CA GLY A 200 -17.42 0.42 -6.60
C GLY A 200 -17.46 0.95 -5.17
N LEU A 201 -16.30 1.21 -4.58
CA LEU A 201 -16.14 1.64 -3.20
C LEU A 201 -16.42 3.15 -3.04
N PRO A 202 -16.68 3.64 -1.82
CA PRO A 202 -16.84 5.06 -1.53
C PRO A 202 -15.62 5.90 -1.90
N ASN A 203 -15.81 7.22 -2.02
CA ASN A 203 -14.68 8.15 -1.98
C ASN A 203 -13.98 8.06 -0.63
N LEU A 204 -12.73 8.50 -0.57
CA LEU A 204 -11.91 8.36 0.60
C LEU A 204 -11.32 9.70 1.01
N GLN A 205 -11.39 10.02 2.30
CA GLN A 205 -10.68 11.12 2.91
C GLN A 205 -9.64 10.57 3.87
N LEU A 206 -8.36 10.65 3.49
CA LEU A 206 -7.25 10.21 4.32
C LEU A 206 -6.69 11.37 5.13
N GLY A 207 -6.50 11.15 6.43
CA GLY A 207 -5.53 11.93 7.20
C GLY A 207 -4.11 11.55 6.79
N LYS A 208 -3.16 12.49 6.89
CA LYS A 208 -1.73 12.14 6.78
C LYS A 208 -1.32 11.25 7.96
N GLU A 209 -1.12 9.97 7.67
CA GLU A 209 -0.58 8.99 8.60
C GLU A 209 0.95 9.10 8.69
N ASN A 210 1.50 8.83 9.88
CA ASN A 210 2.95 8.60 10.09
C ASN A 210 3.88 9.74 9.63
N LYS A 211 3.57 11.00 9.95
CA LYS A 211 4.54 12.09 9.76
C LYS A 211 5.74 11.87 10.70
N THR A 212 6.91 11.58 10.15
CA THR A 212 8.17 11.61 10.90
C THR A 212 8.33 12.98 11.55
N ILE A 213 8.39 12.99 12.89
CA ILE A 213 8.62 14.19 13.68
C ILE A 213 9.96 14.78 13.28
N ASP A 214 10.04 16.10 13.13
CA ASP A 214 11.20 16.79 12.56
C ASP A 214 12.50 16.48 13.33
N THR A 215 12.41 16.21 14.65
CA THR A 215 13.55 15.81 15.50
C THR A 215 14.21 14.49 15.10
N PHE A 216 13.50 13.62 14.37
CA PHE A 216 14.00 12.33 13.89
C PHE A 216 14.25 12.31 12.38
N ARG A 217 14.24 13.47 11.70
CA ARG A 217 14.59 13.55 10.28
C ARG A 217 16.10 13.66 10.11
N TYR A 218 16.70 12.63 9.55
CA TYR A 218 18.06 12.67 9.05
C TYR A 218 18.12 13.24 7.63
N GLN A 219 19.15 14.04 7.35
CA GLN A 219 19.49 14.52 6.02
C GLN A 219 20.86 13.94 5.67
N ALA A 220 20.89 13.04 4.69
CA ALA A 220 22.14 12.44 4.22
C ALA A 220 22.94 13.44 3.37
N SER A 221 24.27 13.38 3.49
CA SER A 221 25.15 14.12 2.58
C SER A 221 25.13 13.50 1.17
N PRO A 222 25.60 14.22 0.14
CA PRO A 222 25.74 13.66 -1.20
C PRO A 222 26.54 12.35 -1.24
N GLU A 223 27.63 12.26 -0.48
CA GLU A 223 28.49 11.07 -0.40
C GLU A 223 27.74 9.89 0.21
N GLU A 224 26.97 10.13 1.27
CA GLU A 224 26.13 9.10 1.90
C GLU A 224 24.99 8.65 0.97
N ILE A 225 24.45 9.54 0.15
CA ILE A 225 23.43 9.21 -0.87
C ILE A 225 24.01 8.24 -1.91
N GLU A 226 25.23 8.49 -2.38
CA GLU A 226 25.89 7.57 -3.33
C GLU A 226 26.17 6.22 -2.69
N GLN A 227 26.65 6.17 -1.45
CA GLN A 227 26.83 4.91 -0.72
C GLN A 227 25.52 4.13 -0.57
N VAL A 228 24.39 4.81 -0.30
CA VAL A 228 23.08 4.17 -0.26
C VAL A 228 22.75 3.51 -1.60
N LYS A 229 22.98 4.19 -2.72
CA LYS A 229 22.74 3.64 -4.06
C LYS A 229 23.63 2.44 -4.35
N GLU A 230 24.93 2.52 -4.02
CA GLU A 230 25.88 1.41 -4.21
C GLU A 230 25.47 0.17 -3.41
N LEU A 231 25.12 0.33 -2.13
CA LEU A 231 24.66 -0.75 -1.26
C LEU A 231 23.25 -1.26 -1.62
N ASN A 232 22.51 -0.52 -2.44
CA ASN A 232 21.15 -0.87 -2.90
C ASN A 232 21.07 -0.89 -4.43
N LEU A 233 22.14 -1.39 -5.09
CA LEU A 233 22.27 -1.33 -6.54
C LEU A 233 21.10 -1.99 -7.29
N GLU A 234 20.60 -3.11 -6.79
CA GLU A 234 19.49 -3.83 -7.42
C GLU A 234 18.15 -3.11 -7.21
N ASP A 235 17.92 -2.50 -6.05
CA ASP A 235 16.76 -1.61 -5.86
C ASP A 235 16.85 -0.41 -6.80
N GLN A 236 18.01 0.23 -6.94
CA GLN A 236 18.20 1.35 -7.88
C GLN A 236 17.95 0.93 -9.33
N ARG A 237 18.54 -0.19 -9.76
CA ARG A 237 18.35 -0.76 -11.10
C ARG A 237 16.89 -1.12 -11.36
N LEU A 238 16.17 -1.68 -10.38
CA LEU A 238 14.73 -1.95 -10.50
C LEU A 238 13.95 -0.66 -10.79
N ILE A 239 14.21 0.42 -10.06
CA ILE A 239 13.55 1.71 -10.28
C ILE A 239 13.87 2.25 -11.68
N ASP A 240 15.13 2.16 -12.12
CA ASP A 240 15.55 2.61 -13.44
C ASP A 240 14.89 1.79 -14.56
N LEU A 241 14.80 0.46 -14.41
CA LEU A 241 14.15 -0.44 -15.36
C LEU A 241 12.65 -0.23 -15.45
N LEU A 242 11.98 0.06 -14.34
CA LEU A 242 10.57 0.42 -14.34
C LEU A 242 10.36 1.82 -14.92
N GLY A 243 11.32 2.73 -14.73
CA GLY A 243 11.26 4.13 -15.13
C GLY A 243 10.41 4.94 -14.15
N TYR A 244 10.99 5.96 -13.53
CA TYR A 244 10.27 6.82 -12.58
C TYR A 244 9.07 7.49 -13.27
N GLY A 245 7.89 7.42 -12.63
CA GLY A 245 6.64 7.89 -13.22
C GLY A 245 5.99 6.93 -14.22
N SER A 246 6.60 5.77 -14.50
CA SER A 246 5.85 4.68 -15.13
C SER A 246 4.94 4.03 -14.10
N MET A 247 3.72 3.74 -14.52
CA MET A 247 2.72 3.10 -13.68
C MET A 247 1.85 2.20 -14.54
N LYS A 248 1.37 1.12 -13.94
CA LYS A 248 0.32 0.29 -14.49
C LYS A 248 -0.87 0.48 -13.57
N LEU A 249 -1.86 1.23 -14.03
CA LEU A 249 -3.07 1.46 -13.27
C LEU A 249 -4.26 0.76 -13.93
N PRO A 250 -5.19 0.23 -13.13
CA PRO A 250 -6.45 -0.24 -13.65
C PRO A 250 -7.23 0.92 -14.28
N ARG A 251 -7.85 0.70 -15.44
CA ARG A 251 -8.62 1.73 -16.13
C ARG A 251 -10.04 1.77 -15.60
N PHE A 252 -10.54 2.98 -15.33
CA PHE A 252 -11.92 3.23 -14.95
C PHE A 252 -12.50 4.39 -15.78
N SER A 253 -13.82 4.46 -15.85
CA SER A 253 -14.53 5.57 -16.51
C SER A 253 -15.01 6.58 -15.47
N THR A 254 -14.87 7.87 -15.78
CA THR A 254 -15.41 8.96 -14.96
C THR A 254 -16.83 9.37 -15.37
N GLU A 255 -17.40 8.75 -16.40
CA GLU A 255 -18.68 9.16 -17.01
C GLU A 255 -19.89 8.98 -16.08
N PHE A 256 -19.84 8.04 -15.14
CA PHE A 256 -20.97 7.74 -14.24
C PHE A 256 -20.95 8.57 -12.95
N GLY A 257 -20.07 9.56 -12.86
CA GLY A 257 -19.93 10.45 -11.70
C GLY A 257 -19.26 9.81 -10.48
N MET A 258 -19.01 10.62 -9.45
CA MET A 258 -18.40 10.15 -8.20
C MET A 258 -19.38 9.34 -7.35
N SER A 259 -18.84 8.49 -6.47
CA SER A 259 -19.59 7.84 -5.43
C SER A 259 -20.30 8.87 -4.53
N GLU A 260 -21.49 8.54 -4.05
CA GLU A 260 -22.26 9.43 -3.17
C GLU A 260 -21.79 9.38 -1.72
N ASN A 261 -20.93 8.43 -1.40
CA ASN A 261 -20.44 8.20 -0.04
C ASN A 261 -18.96 8.58 0.05
N VAL A 262 -18.57 9.08 1.22
CA VAL A 262 -17.19 9.38 1.58
C VAL A 262 -16.87 8.65 2.87
N VAL A 263 -15.83 7.83 2.86
CA VAL A 263 -15.24 7.25 4.06
C VAL A 263 -14.14 8.19 4.53
N ILE A 264 -14.26 8.68 5.75
CA ILE A 264 -13.21 9.47 6.42
C ILE A 264 -12.42 8.52 7.31
N VAL A 265 -11.13 8.41 7.03
CA VAL A 265 -10.19 7.66 7.86
C VAL A 265 -9.42 8.63 8.74
N SER A 266 -9.58 8.45 10.05
CA SER A 266 -8.90 9.24 11.06
C SER A 266 -7.50 8.69 11.29
N GLY A 267 -6.51 9.58 11.31
CA GLY A 267 -5.15 9.24 11.74
C GLY A 267 -5.15 8.54 13.10
N ARG A 268 -4.20 7.65 13.40
CA ARG A 268 -4.15 6.93 14.69
C ARG A 268 -4.30 7.83 15.93
N GLN A 269 -3.64 8.99 15.93
CA GLN A 269 -3.75 9.99 17.01
C GLN A 269 -5.16 10.62 17.10
N THR A 270 -5.86 10.70 15.97
CA THR A 270 -7.23 11.20 15.88
C THR A 270 -8.21 10.12 16.33
N SER A 271 -8.01 8.85 15.97
CA SER A 271 -8.86 7.75 16.42
C SER A 271 -8.82 7.55 17.94
N GLU A 272 -7.65 7.70 18.57
CA GLU A 272 -7.52 7.67 20.03
C GLU A 272 -8.33 8.78 20.72
N LYS A 273 -8.45 9.95 20.08
CA LYS A 273 -9.20 11.09 20.62
C LYS A 273 -10.71 10.99 20.42
N TYR A 274 -11.16 10.45 19.28
CA TYR A 274 -12.58 10.49 18.89
C TYR A 274 -13.29 9.13 18.95
N GLY A 275 -12.57 8.04 19.26
CA GLY A 275 -13.16 6.72 19.48
C GLY A 275 -13.59 5.97 18.21
N TYR A 276 -13.25 6.46 17.02
CA TYR A 276 -13.49 5.77 15.75
C TYR A 276 -12.26 5.84 14.85
N HIS A 277 -11.99 4.74 14.13
CA HIS A 277 -10.91 4.69 13.14
C HIS A 277 -11.37 5.21 11.77
N SER A 278 -12.60 4.90 11.37
CA SER A 278 -13.23 5.39 10.14
C SER A 278 -14.72 5.70 10.34
N ARG A 279 -15.30 6.53 9.47
CA ARG A 279 -16.75 6.78 9.41
C ARG A 279 -17.20 7.05 7.98
N ILE A 280 -18.44 6.71 7.65
CA ILE A 280 -19.06 7.00 6.34
C ILE A 280 -20.01 8.20 6.42
N GLN A 281 -20.04 9.03 5.38
CA GLN A 281 -20.97 10.15 5.26
C GLN A 281 -21.33 10.44 3.79
N LYS A 282 -22.45 11.12 3.54
CA LYS A 282 -22.82 11.55 2.19
C LYS A 282 -21.88 12.63 1.66
N LEU A 283 -21.51 12.55 0.39
CA LEU A 283 -20.65 13.52 -0.30
C LEU A 283 -21.23 14.93 -0.26
N SER A 284 -22.55 15.08 -0.41
CA SER A 284 -23.21 16.38 -0.34
C SER A 284 -23.12 17.03 1.04
N ILE A 285 -23.06 16.24 2.11
CA ILE A 285 -22.80 16.74 3.47
C ILE A 285 -21.33 17.10 3.60
N TYR A 286 -20.43 16.22 3.11
CA TYR A 286 -18.99 16.47 3.14
C TYR A 286 -18.59 17.79 2.48
N GLN A 287 -19.12 18.07 1.28
CA GLN A 287 -18.84 19.29 0.52
C GLN A 287 -19.31 20.55 1.25
N LYS A 288 -20.46 20.49 1.95
CA LYS A 288 -20.94 21.62 2.77
C LYS A 288 -20.03 21.90 3.96
N GLU A 289 -19.43 20.87 4.54
CA GLU A 289 -18.51 20.99 5.68
C GLU A 289 -17.09 21.41 5.28
N GLN A 290 -16.74 21.35 4.00
CA GLN A 290 -15.40 21.68 3.47
C GLN A 290 -15.51 22.63 2.25
N PRO A 291 -15.94 23.90 2.45
CA PRO A 291 -16.26 24.82 1.36
C PRO A 291 -15.06 25.21 0.47
N THR A 292 -13.83 24.84 0.84
CA THR A 292 -12.60 25.20 0.11
C THR A 292 -12.10 24.12 -0.86
N LEU A 293 -12.89 23.08 -1.14
CA LEU A 293 -12.53 21.98 -2.05
C LEU A 293 -13.16 22.08 -3.46
N THR A 294 -13.77 23.23 -3.80
CA THR A 294 -14.26 23.55 -5.15
C THR A 294 -13.22 24.30 -5.96
#